data_AF-A0A6G3T7F9-F1
#
_entry.id   AF-A0A6G3T7F9-F1
#
_cell.length_a   1.000
_cell.length_b   1.000
_cell.length_c   1.000
_cell.angle_alpha   90.00
_cell.angle_beta   90.00
_cell.angle_gamma   90.00
#
_symmetry.space_group_name_H-M   'P 1'
#
loop_
_entity.id
_entity.type
_entity.pdbx_description
1 polymer ?
#
loop_
_entity_poly.entity_id
_entity_poly.type
_entity_poly.pdbx_seq_one_letter_code
_entity_poly.pdbx_strand_id
1 'polypeptide(L)'
;IAAGLGGLASSAPLPEEITGDPARLDPAAAAARGVRRLPVTLTESVAAFRTDGVLREALGPVLADAVIAVRLGEAGSAEGLDDDGVAAAYRWKY
;
A
#
# COMPACT_ATOMS: atom_id res chain seq x y z
N ILE A 1 -2.18 -9.92 -9.07
CA ILE A 1 -3.21 -10.81 -9.65
C ILE A 1 -4.38 -11.02 -8.66
N ALA A 2 -4.13 -11.46 -7.42
CA ALA A 2 -5.17 -11.74 -6.42
C ALA A 2 -6.25 -10.65 -6.26
N ALA A 3 -5.88 -9.38 -6.09
CA ALA A 3 -6.85 -8.28 -5.97
C ALA A 3 -7.81 -8.18 -7.18
N GLY A 4 -7.28 -8.36 -8.41
CA GLY A 4 -8.10 -8.35 -9.63
C GLY A 4 -9.03 -9.56 -9.71
N LEU A 5 -8.55 -10.75 -9.35
CA LEU A 5 -9.39 -11.96 -9.28
C LEU A 5 -10.47 -11.84 -8.21
N GLY A 6 -10.16 -11.24 -7.06
CA GLY A 6 -11.14 -10.95 -6.00
C GLY A 6 -12.24 -10.00 -6.47
N GLY A 7 -11.90 -8.98 -7.27
CA GLY A 7 -12.86 -8.10 -7.91
C GLY A 7 -13.78 -8.83 -8.91
N LEU A 8 -13.21 -9.71 -9.75
CA LEU A 8 -13.99 -10.53 -10.69
C LEU A 8 -14.93 -11.49 -9.95
N ALA A 9 -14.43 -12.20 -8.93
CA ALA A 9 -15.20 -13.17 -8.16
C ALA A 9 -16.38 -12.52 -7.41
N SER A 10 -16.19 -11.30 -6.90
CA SER A 10 -17.24 -10.53 -6.23
C SER A 10 -18.11 -9.70 -7.19
N SER A 11 -17.84 -9.72 -8.49
CA SER A 11 -18.47 -8.82 -9.48
C SER A 11 -18.42 -7.34 -9.02
N ALA A 12 -17.27 -6.92 -8.49
CA ALA A 12 -17.11 -5.60 -7.93
C ALA A 12 -17.35 -4.51 -9.00
N PRO A 13 -18.23 -3.52 -8.76
CA PRO A 13 -18.43 -2.44 -9.69
C PRO A 13 -17.19 -1.55 -9.74
N LEU A 14 -16.87 -1.04 -10.93
CA LEU A 14 -15.88 0.01 -11.05
C LEU A 14 -16.47 1.32 -10.49
N PRO A 15 -15.69 2.09 -9.71
CA PRO A 15 -16.10 3.43 -9.32
C PRO A 15 -16.17 4.35 -10.55
N GLU A 16 -16.80 5.52 -10.37
CA GLU A 16 -16.83 6.57 -11.40
C GLU A 16 -15.41 7.02 -11.75
N GLU A 17 -15.20 7.38 -13.03
CA GLU A 17 -13.93 7.88 -13.51
C GLU A 17 -13.57 9.21 -12.84
N ILE A 18 -12.29 9.35 -12.46
CA ILE A 18 -11.74 10.63 -12.01
C ILE A 18 -11.07 11.33 -13.19
N THR A 19 -11.71 12.37 -13.70
CA THR A 19 -11.17 13.21 -14.77
C THR A 19 -10.28 14.33 -14.21
N GLY A 20 -9.13 14.57 -14.84
CA GLY A 20 -8.18 15.62 -14.42
C GLY A 20 -7.14 15.12 -13.42
N ASP A 21 -6.52 16.03 -12.66
CA ASP A 21 -5.49 15.72 -11.67
C ASP A 21 -6.12 15.45 -10.28
N PRO A 22 -6.15 14.20 -9.79
CA PRO A 22 -6.76 13.87 -8.50
C PRO A 22 -6.06 14.53 -7.31
N ALA A 23 -4.78 14.91 -7.45
CA ALA A 23 -4.03 15.58 -6.40
C ALA A 23 -4.48 17.03 -6.16
N ARG A 24 -5.27 17.60 -7.09
CA ARG A 24 -5.83 18.95 -6.99
C ARG A 24 -7.26 18.98 -6.44
N LEU A 25 -7.87 17.82 -6.20
CA LEU A 25 -9.17 17.76 -5.54
C LEU A 25 -9.03 18.25 -4.11
N ASP A 26 -10.01 19.02 -3.64
CA ASP A 26 -10.08 19.32 -2.22
C ASP A 26 -10.32 18.00 -1.43
N PRO A 27 -9.85 17.91 -0.18
CA PRO A 27 -9.94 16.66 0.58
C PRO A 27 -11.37 16.12 0.75
N ALA A 28 -12.36 17.00 0.87
CA ALA A 28 -13.76 16.58 1.05
C ALA A 28 -14.35 16.04 -0.26
N ALA A 29 -14.09 16.69 -1.40
CA ALA A 29 -14.50 16.19 -2.71
C ALA A 29 -13.77 14.90 -3.09
N ALA A 30 -12.48 14.78 -2.78
CA ALA A 30 -11.72 13.56 -2.97
C ALA A 30 -12.37 12.39 -2.21
N ALA A 31 -12.65 12.58 -0.92
CA ALA A 31 -13.31 11.57 -0.08
C ALA A 31 -14.72 11.22 -0.59
N ALA A 32 -15.52 12.22 -0.99
CA ALA A 32 -16.86 12.00 -1.53
C ALA A 32 -16.85 11.17 -2.83
N ARG A 33 -15.76 11.23 -3.60
CA ARG A 33 -15.55 10.43 -4.82
C ARG A 33 -14.76 9.14 -4.58
N GLY A 34 -14.51 8.78 -3.32
CA GLY A 34 -13.74 7.59 -2.96
C GLY A 34 -12.24 7.66 -3.29
N VAL A 35 -11.73 8.84 -3.67
CA VAL A 35 -10.31 9.07 -3.92
C VAL A 35 -9.59 9.20 -2.59
N ARG A 36 -8.67 8.27 -2.33
CA ARG A 36 -7.86 8.26 -1.11
C ARG A 36 -6.39 8.21 -1.47
N ARG A 37 -5.57 8.92 -0.69
CA ARG A 37 -4.12 8.85 -0.82
C ARG A 37 -3.64 7.45 -0.40
N LEU A 38 -2.69 6.90 -1.16
CA LEU A 38 -2.00 5.67 -0.75
C LEU A 38 -1.12 5.94 0.48
N PRO A 39 -0.80 4.90 1.27
CA PRO A 39 0.20 4.98 2.31
C PRO A 39 1.49 5.68 1.84
N VAL A 40 2.02 6.58 2.66
CA VAL A 40 3.25 7.34 2.36
C VAL A 40 4.46 6.82 3.13
N THR A 41 4.26 5.87 4.03
CA THR A 41 5.35 5.16 4.72
C THR A 41 5.25 3.65 4.55
N LEU A 42 6.38 2.96 4.72
CA LEU A 42 6.41 1.51 4.70
C LEU A 42 5.57 0.92 5.85
N THR A 43 5.60 1.56 7.03
CA THR A 43 4.80 1.14 8.20
C THR A 43 3.29 1.25 7.94
N GLU A 44 2.83 2.34 7.33
CA GLU A 44 1.43 2.49 6.91
C GLU A 44 1.03 1.43 5.87
N SER A 45 1.92 1.13 4.92
CA SER A 45 1.70 0.10 3.91
C SER A 45 1.54 -1.28 4.54
N VAL A 46 2.39 -1.62 5.52
CA VAL A 46 2.29 -2.88 6.28
C VAL A 46 1.00 -2.93 7.11
N ALA A 47 0.60 -1.81 7.72
CA ALA A 47 -0.66 -1.73 8.47
C ALA A 47 -1.87 -2.01 7.57
N ALA A 48 -1.92 -1.42 6.38
CA ALA A 48 -2.98 -1.69 5.40
C ALA A 48 -2.98 -3.16 4.96
N PHE A 49 -1.81 -3.70 4.60
CA PHE A 49 -1.65 -5.09 4.18
C PHE A 49 -2.09 -6.11 5.25
N ARG A 50 -1.82 -5.82 6.54
CA ARG A 50 -2.26 -6.67 7.67
C ARG A 50 -3.77 -6.81 7.77
N THR A 51 -4.52 -5.82 7.30
CA THR A 51 -5.99 -5.82 7.34
C THR A 51 -6.63 -6.31 6.04
N ASP A 52 -5.85 -6.51 4.98
CA ASP A 52 -6.36 -6.92 3.67
C ASP A 52 -6.52 -8.45 3.61
N GLY A 53 -7.77 -8.91 3.78
CA GLY A 53 -8.10 -10.33 3.74
C GLY A 53 -7.77 -11.01 2.43
N VAL A 54 -7.96 -10.34 1.29
CA VAL A 54 -7.70 -10.91 -0.05
C VAL A 54 -6.22 -11.20 -0.23
N LEU A 55 -5.36 -10.25 0.16
CA LEU A 55 -3.92 -10.43 0.05
C LEU A 55 -3.38 -11.41 1.08
N ARG A 56 -3.91 -11.41 2.31
CA ARG A 56 -3.53 -12.38 3.36
C ARG A 56 -3.88 -13.81 2.98
N GLU A 57 -5.06 -14.03 2.40
CA GLU A 57 -5.47 -15.35 1.91
C GLU A 57 -4.59 -15.80 0.74
N ALA A 58 -4.36 -14.92 -0.23
CA ALA A 58 -3.59 -15.25 -1.43
C ALA A 58 -2.13 -15.65 -1.14
N LEU A 59 -1.51 -15.05 -0.13
CA LEU A 59 -0.15 -15.38 0.29
C LEU A 59 -0.10 -16.54 1.29
N GLY A 60 -1.21 -16.80 1.98
CA GLY A 60 -1.26 -17.71 3.12
C GLY A 60 -0.55 -17.15 4.36
N PRO A 61 -0.80 -17.74 5.54
CA PRO A 61 -0.37 -17.16 6.82
C PRO A 61 1.15 -17.04 6.95
N VAL A 62 1.90 -18.05 6.52
CA VAL A 62 3.37 -18.08 6.68
C VAL A 62 4.05 -17.00 5.87
N LEU A 63 3.73 -16.88 4.58
CA LEU A 63 4.37 -15.90 3.71
C LEU A 63 3.88 -14.48 4.02
N ALA A 64 2.60 -14.29 4.33
CA ALA A 64 2.08 -12.99 4.74
C ALA A 64 2.80 -12.47 5.99
N ASP A 65 2.98 -13.32 7.01
CA ASP A 65 3.64 -12.93 8.25
C ASP A 65 5.16 -12.71 8.03
N ALA A 66 5.81 -13.49 7.17
CA ALA A 66 7.20 -13.28 6.78
C ALA A 66 7.40 -11.92 6.08
N VAL A 67 6.53 -11.56 5.13
CA VAL A 67 6.57 -10.26 4.46
C VAL A 67 6.39 -9.13 5.48
N ILE A 68 5.43 -9.25 6.40
CA ILE A 68 5.20 -8.28 7.47
C ILE A 68 6.46 -8.11 8.32
N ALA A 69 7.06 -9.20 8.78
CA ALA A 69 8.24 -9.17 9.64
C ALA A 69 9.42 -8.48 8.96
N VAL A 70 9.70 -8.85 7.70
CA VAL A 70 10.80 -8.26 6.92
C VAL A 70 10.59 -6.78 6.70
N ARG A 71 9.39 -6.34 6.30
CA ARG A 71 9.11 -4.92 6.03
C ARG A 71 9.13 -4.05 7.29
N LEU A 72 8.76 -4.60 8.45
CA LEU A 72 8.92 -3.87 9.71
C LEU A 72 10.39 -3.78 10.15
N GLY A 73 11.18 -4.83 9.95
CA GLY A 73 12.63 -4.76 10.17
C GLY A 73 13.32 -3.77 9.23
N GLU A 74 12.85 -3.67 7.99
CA GLU A 74 13.30 -2.70 7.00
C GLU A 74 12.97 -1.27 7.42
N ALA A 75 11.73 -1.02 7.86
CA ALA A 75 11.30 0.28 8.37
C ALA A 75 12.11 0.71 9.61
N GLY A 76 12.36 -0.21 10.55
CA GLY A 76 13.21 0.05 11.72
C GLY A 76 14.66 0.34 11.35
N SER A 77 15.22 -0.35 10.35
CA SER A 77 16.58 -0.08 9.85
C SER A 77 16.74 1.30 9.20
N ALA A 78 15.64 1.89 8.72
CA ALA A 78 15.63 3.20 8.10
C ALA A 78 15.17 4.33 9.05
N GLU A 79 14.82 4.00 10.29
CA GLU A 79 14.32 4.99 11.26
C GLU A 79 15.39 6.05 11.56
N GLY A 80 14.99 7.32 11.50
CA GLY A 80 15.87 8.46 11.76
C GLY A 80 16.81 8.84 10.59
N LEU A 81 16.78 8.11 9.47
CA LEU A 81 17.45 8.55 8.24
C LEU A 81 16.62 9.63 7.54
N ASP A 82 17.30 10.58 6.92
CA ASP A 82 16.70 11.49 5.94
C ASP A 82 16.62 10.84 4.55
N ASP A 83 16.02 11.55 3.60
CA ASP A 83 15.80 11.03 2.24
C ASP A 83 17.11 10.61 1.55
N ASP A 84 18.18 11.39 1.73
CA ASP A 84 19.51 11.08 1.18
C ASP A 84 20.14 9.85 1.86
N GLY A 85 19.99 9.73 3.18
CA GLY A 85 20.43 8.57 3.96
C GLY A 85 19.70 7.29 3.56
N VAL A 86 18.38 7.34 3.38
CA VAL A 86 17.59 6.22 2.85
C VAL A 86 18.06 5.87 1.44
N ALA A 87 18.19 6.86 0.55
CA ALA A 87 18.65 6.63 -0.82
C ALA A 87 20.04 5.96 -0.85
N ALA A 88 20.98 6.40 -0.01
CA ALA A 88 22.30 5.80 0.09
C ALA A 88 22.25 4.35 0.63
N ALA A 89 21.40 4.08 1.63
CA ALA A 89 21.27 2.76 2.25
C ALA A 89 20.71 1.67 1.31
N TYR A 90 19.92 2.06 0.30
CA TYR A 90 19.28 1.14 -0.64
C TYR A 90 19.83 1.17 -2.07
N ARG A 91 20.67 2.16 -2.43
CA ARG A 91 21.17 2.38 -3.80
C ARG A 91 21.74 1.13 -4.50
N TRP A 92 22.38 0.24 -3.76
CA TRP A 92 23.08 -0.93 -4.30
C TRP A 92 22.46 -2.27 -3.89
N LYS A 93 21.29 -2.24 -3.25
CA LYS A 93 20.57 -3.47 -2.84
C LYS A 93 19.66 -4.02 -3.94
N TYR A 94 19.32 -3.19 -4.92
CA TYR A 94 18.42 -3.46 -6.04
C TYR A 94 19.02 -2.90 -7.33
#